data_AF-A0A0E3S3Q8-F1
#
_entry.id   AF-A0A0E3S3Q8-F1
#
_cell.length_a   1.000
_cell.length_b   1.000
_cell.length_c   1.000
_cell.angle_alpha   90.00
_cell.angle_beta   90.00
_cell.angle_gamma   90.00
#
_symmetry.space_group_name_H-M   'P 1'
#
loop_
_entity.id
_entity.type
_entity.pdbx_description
1 polymer ?
#
loop_
_entity_poly.entity_id
_entity_poly.type
_entity_poly.pdbx_seq_one_letter_code
_entity_poly.pdbx_strand_id
1 'polypeptide(L)' 'MTGKRTGLVIGNNYPDSKHELNFAVADALSMKEVLLNRDICGFDEVEESIYDTFVDARIKIEKMTTGSVLMSGG' A
#
# COMPACT_ATOMS: atom_id res chain seq x y z
N MET A 1 -0.37 -22.28 9.89
CA MET A 1 -0.04 -21.48 8.69
C MET A 1 0.03 -20.03 9.11
N THR A 2 1.21 -19.41 9.09
CA THR A 2 1.29 -17.95 9.14
C THR A 2 0.73 -17.44 7.82
N GLY A 3 -0.39 -16.71 7.86
CA GLY A 3 -0.99 -16.11 6.67
C GLY A 3 -0.01 -15.13 6.01
N LYS A 4 -0.11 -15.00 4.68
CA LYS A 4 0.68 -14.02 3.91
C LYS A 4 0.39 -12.61 4.43
N ARG A 5 1.44 -11.86 4.77
CA ARG A 5 1.36 -10.47 5.25
C ARG A 5 1.50 -9.52 4.06
N THR A 6 0.41 -8.87 3.69
CA THR A 6 0.38 -7.88 2.60
C THR A 6 0.13 -6.48 3.14
N GLY A 7 0.77 -5.48 2.54
CA GLY A 7 0.67 -4.07 2.94
C GLY A 7 0.37 -3.16 1.75
N LEU A 8 -0.18 -1.98 2.02
CA LEU A 8 -0.40 -0.93 1.03
C LEU A 8 0.07 0.40 1.63
N VAL A 9 0.92 1.13 0.91
CA VAL A 9 1.27 2.51 1.23
C VAL A 9 0.61 3.46 0.24
N ILE A 10 0.12 4.59 0.73
CA ILE A 10 -0.53 5.62 -0.10
C ILE A 10 0.19 6.94 0.13
N GLY A 11 0.69 7.52 -0.96
CA GLY A 11 1.44 8.77 -0.95
C GLY A 11 0.99 9.65 -2.10
N ASN A 12 0.10 10.60 -1.81
CA ASN A 12 -0.41 11.53 -2.80
C ASN A 12 0.07 12.95 -2.50
N ASN A 13 0.71 13.58 -3.49
CA ASN A 13 0.92 15.02 -3.48
C ASN A 13 -0.05 15.67 -4.48
N TYR A 14 -0.65 16.78 -4.07
CA TYR A 14 -1.66 17.52 -4.82
C TYR A 14 -1.07 18.89 -5.19
N PRO A 15 -0.26 18.96 -6.27
CA PRO A 15 0.47 20.19 -6.65
C PRO A 15 -0.47 21.37 -6.95
N ASP A 16 -1.70 21.10 -7.40
CA ASP A 16 -2.71 22.13 -7.68
C ASP A 16 -3.60 22.47 -6.48
N SER A 17 -3.30 21.91 -5.29
CA SER A 17 -4.03 22.22 -4.07
C SER A 17 -3.35 23.33 -3.27
N LYS A 18 -4.12 24.01 -2.41
CA LYS A 18 -3.56 24.97 -1.44
C LYS A 18 -2.65 24.33 -0.38
N HIS A 19 -2.52 23.01 -0.39
CA HIS A 19 -1.83 22.20 0.60
C HIS A 19 -0.96 21.15 -0.11
N GLU A 20 0.13 21.60 -0.73
CA GLU A 20 1.14 20.69 -1.26
C GLU A 20 1.66 19.78 -0.15
N LEU A 21 1.60 18.47 -0.38
CA LEU A 21 2.13 17.46 0.52
C LEU A 21 3.48 17.00 -0.02
N ASN A 22 4.46 17.89 0.04
CA ASN A 22 5.78 17.73 -0.59
C ASN A 22 6.55 16.48 -0.14
N PHE A 23 6.20 15.90 1.01
CA PHE A 23 6.86 14.72 1.56
C PHE A 23 6.01 13.44 1.48
N ALA A 24 4.72 13.52 1.15
CA ALA A 24 3.82 12.36 1.21
C ALA A 24 4.28 11.17 0.34
N VAL A 25 4.84 11.47 -0.84
CA VAL A 25 5.39 10.44 -1.72
C VAL A 25 6.67 9.83 -1.14
N ALA A 26 7.59 10.67 -0.67
CA ALA A 26 8.85 10.22 -0.10
C ALA A 26 8.62 9.39 1.17
N ASP A 27 7.68 9.80 2.03
CA ASP A 27 7.30 9.10 3.25
C ASP A 27 6.67 7.73 2.93
N ALA A 28 5.77 7.67 1.94
CA ALA A 28 5.15 6.43 1.52
C ALA A 28 6.18 5.42 0.98
N LEU A 29 7.11 5.87 0.14
CA LEU A 29 8.18 5.02 -0.40
C LEU A 29 9.12 4.54 0.70
N SER A 30 9.51 5.42 1.62
CA SER A 30 10.35 5.05 2.77
C SER A 30 9.64 4.03 3.69
N MET A 31 8.34 4.22 3.92
CA MET A 31 7.54 3.30 4.73
C MET A 31 7.44 1.91 4.08
N LYS A 32 7.32 1.85 2.75
CA LYS A 32 7.34 0.58 2.02
C LYS A 32 8.61 -0.22 2.30
N GLU A 33 9.77 0.43 2.30
CA GLU A 33 11.05 -0.22 2.61
C GLU A 33 11.08 -0.77 4.04
N VAL A 34 10.57 -0.01 5.01
CA VAL A 34 10.46 -0.45 6.41
C VAL A 34 9.53 -1.66 6.54
N LEU A 35 8.38 -1.63 5.88
CA LEU A 35 7.40 -2.73 5.92
C LEU A 35 7.94 -4.02 5.30
N LEU A 36 8.66 -3.91 4.19
CA LEU A 36 9.30 -5.05 3.51
C LEU A 36 10.52 -5.60 4.26
N ASN A 37 11.13 -4.82 5.16
CA ASN A 37 12.30 -5.25 5.89
C ASN A 37 11.96 -6.43 6.83
N ARG A 38 12.59 -7.58 6.56
CA ARG A 38 12.36 -8.85 7.30
C ARG A 38 12.78 -8.79 8.77
N ASP A 39 13.73 -7.93 9.10
CA ASP A 39 14.24 -7.79 10.47
C ASP A 39 13.41 -6.78 11.29
N ILE A 40 12.50 -6.02 10.66
CA ILE A 40 11.66 -5.01 11.31
C ILE A 40 10.18 -5.45 11.31
N CYS A 41 9.54 -5.49 10.14
CA CYS A 41 8.11 -5.77 9.99
C CYS A 41 7.84 -7.11 9.30
N GLY A 42 8.65 -7.46 8.30
CA GLY A 42 8.57 -8.72 7.57
C GLY A 42 7.27 -8.94 6.84
N PHE A 43 6.78 -7.93 6.10
CA PHE A 43 5.71 -8.14 5.13
C PHE A 43 6.25 -8.92 3.94
N ASP A 44 5.42 -9.81 3.39
CA ASP A 44 5.77 -10.60 2.21
C ASP A 44 5.66 -9.76 0.93
N GLU A 45 4.74 -8.80 0.92
CA GLU A 45 4.45 -7.93 -0.21
C GLU A 45 3.88 -6.60 0.28
N VAL A 46 4.33 -5.49 -0.31
CA VAL A 46 3.81 -4.16 -0.03
C VAL A 46 3.60 -3.45 -1.36
N GLU A 47 2.35 -3.15 -1.67
CA GLU A 47 1.95 -2.37 -2.83
C GLU A 47 2.03 -0.87 -2.53
N GLU A 48 2.19 -0.06 -3.57
CA GLU A 48 2.21 1.41 -3.45
C GLU A 48 1.12 2.05 -4.31
N SER A 49 0.56 3.13 -3.80
CA SER A 49 -0.41 3.97 -4.49
C SER A 49 0.05 5.42 -4.42
N ILE A 50 0.67 5.87 -5.52
CA ILE A 50 1.38 7.14 -5.60
C ILE A 50 0.78 7.98 -6.72
N TYR A 51 0.33 9.20 -6.41
CA TYR A 51 -0.43 10.07 -7.31
C TYR A 51 -1.70 9.43 -7.92
N ASP A 52 -2.15 8.33 -7.32
CA ASP A 52 -3.32 7.59 -7.78
C ASP A 52 -4.60 8.35 -7.41
N THR A 53 -5.60 8.23 -8.27
CA THR A 53 -6.94 8.71 -7.94
C THR A 53 -7.58 7.82 -6.87
N PHE A 54 -8.67 8.30 -6.29
CA PHE A 54 -9.51 7.49 -5.40
C PHE A 54 -9.90 6.13 -6.04
N VAL A 55 -10.22 6.13 -7.34
CA VAL A 55 -10.66 4.92 -8.04
C VAL A 55 -9.51 3.92 -8.17
N ASP A 56 -8.31 4.40 -8.49
CA ASP A 56 -7.12 3.54 -8.64
C ASP A 56 -6.72 2.91 -7.31
N ALA A 57 -6.68 3.71 -6.25
CA ALA A 57 -6.41 3.24 -4.89
C ALA A 57 -7.44 2.19 -4.44
N ARG A 58 -8.74 2.43 -4.72
CA ARG A 58 -9.80 1.47 -4.41
C ARG A 58 -9.61 0.15 -5.14
N ILE A 59 -9.30 0.17 -6.44
CA ILE A 59 -9.05 -1.04 -7.23
C ILE A 59 -7.88 -1.85 -6.66
N LYS A 60 -6.81 -1.17 -6.20
CA LYS A 60 -5.67 -1.85 -5.55
C LYS A 60 -6.09 -2.54 -4.25
N ILE A 61 -6.85 -1.86 -3.39
CA ILE A 61 -7.37 -2.44 -2.13
C ILE A 61 -8.28 -3.64 -2.42
N GLU A 62 -9.17 -3.52 -3.40
CA GLU A 62 -10.07 -4.62 -3.79
C GLU A 62 -9.29 -5.84 -4.25
N LYS A 63 -8.25 -5.69 -5.08
CA LYS A 63 -7.39 -6.81 -5.52
C LYS A 63 -6.70 -7.51 -4.36
N MET A 64 -6.16 -6.75 -3.39
CA MET A 64 -5.47 -7.30 -2.23
C MET A 64 -6.41 -8.09 -1.31
N THR A 65 -7.64 -7.61 -1.14
CA THR A 65 -8.63 -8.22 -0.25
C THR A 65 -9.36 -9.39 -0.92
N THR A 66 -9.72 -9.30 -2.20
CA THR A 66 -10.42 -10.38 -2.92
C THR A 66 -9.53 -11.56 -3.31
N GLY A 67 -8.23 -11.33 -3.57
CA GLY A 67 -7.26 -12.41 -3.73
C GLY A 67 -7.12 -13.29 -2.48
N SER A 68 -7.48 -12.76 -1.30
CA SER A 68 -7.41 -13.46 -0.01
C SER A 68 -8.67 -14.28 0.33
N VAL A 69 -9.80 -14.04 -0.33
CA VAL A 69 -11.10 -14.69 -0.01
C VAL A 69 -11.29 -16.02 -0.76
N LEU A 70 -10.55 -16.28 -1.84
CA LEU A 70 -10.70 -17.52 -2.63
C LEU A 70 -10.11 -18.79 -1.99
N MET A 71 -9.56 -18.71 -0.76
CA MET A 71 -8.90 -19.85 -0.09
C MET A 71 -9.59 -20.33 1.20
N SER A 72 -10.78 -19.82 1.55
CA SER A 72 -11.49 -20.22 2.79
C SER A 72 -12.79 -21.00 2.58
N GLY A 73 -13.03 -21.55 1.39
CA GLY A 73 -14.17 -22.43 1.10
C GLY A 73 -13.72 -23.80 0.63
N GLY A 74 -13.50 -24.72 1.57
CA GLY A 74 -13.20 -26.14 1.34
C GLY A 74 -13.63 -26.97 2.54
#